data_AF-A0AB34KGQ8-F1
#
_entry.id   AF-A0AB34KGQ8-F1
#
_cell.length_a   1.000
_cell.length_b   1.000
_cell.length_c   1.000
_cell.angle_alpha   90.00
_cell.angle_beta   90.00
_cell.angle_gamma   90.00
#
_symmetry.space_group_name_H-M   'P 1'
#
loop_
_entity.id
_entity.type
_entity.pdbx_description
1 polymer ?
#
loop_
_entity_poly.entity_id
_entity_poly.type
_entity_poly.pdbx_seq_one_letter_code
_entity_poly.pdbx_strand_id
1 'polypeptide(L)'
;MNAFHPEEVERVAAAVGEVGGGCGGEVVYLTGAVREEGLRAARERGMLVICVGHRVCESWGIGYLAGRAREAWPGLEVVVVDEEEEIVPKKKKKEKGNGGKKGDERRGVGEARRGETERLQDDVDDGEEGGVAL
;
A
#
# COMPACT_ATOMS: atom_id res chain seq x y z
N MET A 1 -12.75 -12.69 3.25
CA MET A 1 -11.68 -12.17 4.13
C MET A 1 -11.93 -10.68 4.37
N ASN A 2 -11.67 -10.16 5.58
CA ASN A 2 -11.82 -8.72 5.86
C ASN A 2 -10.92 -7.94 4.89
N ALA A 3 -11.48 -6.89 4.28
CA ALA A 3 -10.71 -6.05 3.38
C ALA A 3 -9.71 -5.23 4.21
N PHE A 4 -8.49 -5.06 3.67
CA PHE A 4 -7.40 -4.35 4.32
C PHE A 4 -7.69 -2.84 4.39
N HIS A 5 -8.40 -2.42 5.44
CA HIS A 5 -8.82 -1.03 5.67
C HIS A 5 -8.15 -0.44 6.92
N PRO A 6 -8.17 0.90 7.08
CA PRO A 6 -7.54 1.59 8.22
C PRO A 6 -7.99 1.07 9.58
N GLU A 7 -9.26 0.69 9.73
CA GLU A 7 -9.81 0.19 10.99
C GLU A 7 -9.12 -1.10 11.45
N GLU A 8 -8.72 -1.96 10.51
CA GLU A 8 -7.97 -3.19 10.81
C GLU A 8 -6.53 -2.88 11.25
N VAL A 9 -5.90 -1.86 10.65
CA VAL A 9 -4.56 -1.39 11.04
C VAL A 9 -4.59 -0.84 12.47
N GLU A 10 -5.61 -0.03 12.80
CA GLU A 10 -5.78 0.52 14.14
C GLU A 10 -6.01 -0.56 15.20
N ARG A 11 -6.79 -1.58 14.86
CA ARG A 11 -7.02 -2.72 15.75
C ARG A 11 -5.72 -3.48 16.05
N VAL A 12 -4.87 -3.69 15.04
CA VAL A 12 -3.56 -4.31 15.25
C VAL A 12 -2.66 -3.41 16.09
N ALA A 13 -2.62 -2.10 15.83
CA ALA A 13 -1.82 -1.16 16.60
C ALA A 13 -2.22 -1.14 18.09
N ALA A 14 -3.52 -1.17 18.37
CA ALA A 14 -4.04 -1.24 19.74
C ALA A 14 -3.60 -2.53 20.45
N ALA A 15 -3.73 -3.68 19.79
CA ALA A 15 -3.32 -4.96 20.35
C ALA A 15 -1.81 -5.04 20.64
N VAL A 16 -0.98 -4.44 19.78
CA VAL A 16 0.47 -4.33 20.00
C VAL A 16 0.79 -3.43 21.20
N GLY A 17 0.05 -2.33 21.35
CA GLY A 17 0.18 -1.45 22.52
C GLY A 17 -0.18 -2.14 23.84
N GLU A 18 -1.18 -3.02 23.86
CA GLU A 18 -1.56 -3.79 25.06
C GLU A 18 -0.45 -4.73 25.54
N VAL A 19 0.39 -5.24 24.63
CA VAL A 19 1.55 -6.10 24.96
C VAL A 19 2.85 -5.30 25.16
N GLY A 20 2.78 -3.97 25.14
CA GLY A 20 3.91 -3.07 25.40
C GLY A 20 4.88 -2.88 24.23
N GLY A 21 4.48 -3.24 23.01
CA GLY A 21 5.29 -3.07 21.80
C GLY A 21 5.03 -1.76 21.05
N GLY A 22 5.88 -1.45 20.07
CA GLY A 22 5.67 -0.36 19.13
C GLY A 22 5.41 -0.86 17.71
N CYS A 23 4.69 -0.08 16.90
CA CYS A 23 4.47 -0.46 15.50
C CYS A 23 5.70 -0.24 14.60
N GLY A 24 6.64 0.61 15.01
CA GLY A 24 7.79 1.05 14.21
C GLY A 24 8.79 -0.05 13.93
N GLY A 25 8.57 -0.82 12.86
CA GLY A 25 9.46 -1.88 12.38
C GLY A 25 9.36 -3.22 13.11
N GLU A 26 8.70 -3.28 14.28
CA GLU A 26 8.49 -4.52 15.05
C GLU A 26 7.25 -5.30 14.58
N VAL A 27 6.37 -4.66 13.79
CA VAL A 27 5.09 -5.22 13.36
C VAL A 27 5.08 -5.43 11.85
N VAL A 28 4.79 -6.67 11.43
CA VAL A 28 4.54 -7.04 10.04
C VAL A 28 3.07 -7.42 9.88
N TYR A 29 2.36 -6.70 9.03
CA TYR A 29 0.98 -6.99 8.64
C TYR A 29 0.96 -7.83 7.36
N LEU A 30 0.38 -9.03 7.42
CA LEU A 30 0.22 -9.91 6.26
C LEU A 30 -1.22 -9.82 5.71
N THR A 31 -1.38 -9.57 4.41
CA THR A 31 -2.71 -9.50 3.79
C THR A 31 -2.72 -10.13 2.39
N GLY A 32 -3.86 -10.68 1.99
CA GLY A 32 -4.09 -11.09 0.60
C GLY A 32 -4.47 -9.93 -0.30
N ALA A 33 -5.09 -8.87 0.25
CA ALA A 33 -5.68 -7.77 -0.50
C ALA A 33 -4.81 -6.51 -0.44
N VAL A 34 -4.44 -5.99 -1.61
CA VAL A 34 -3.88 -4.64 -1.73
C VAL A 34 -5.02 -3.62 -1.71
N ARG A 35 -4.95 -2.65 -0.80
CA ARG A 35 -5.87 -1.50 -0.70
C ARG A 35 -5.08 -0.27 -0.26
N GLU A 36 -5.24 0.82 -1.01
CA GLU A 36 -4.44 2.04 -0.83
C GLU A 36 -4.69 2.67 0.54
N GLU A 37 -5.96 2.76 0.97
CA GLU A 37 -6.31 3.31 2.29
C GLU A 37 -5.63 2.53 3.44
N GLY A 38 -5.64 1.20 3.37
CA GLY A 38 -4.99 0.34 4.38
C GLY A 38 -3.46 0.50 4.36
N LEU A 39 -2.84 0.57 3.18
CA LEU A 39 -1.40 0.79 3.04
C LEU A 39 -0.98 2.14 3.62
N ARG A 40 -1.77 3.19 3.38
CA ARG A 40 -1.50 4.53 3.93
C ARG A 40 -1.57 4.50 5.46
N ALA A 41 -2.62 3.92 6.03
CA ALA A 41 -2.77 3.81 7.48
C ALA A 41 -1.61 3.02 8.11
N ALA A 42 -1.23 1.88 7.51
CA ALA A 42 -0.13 1.08 8.00
C ALA A 42 1.21 1.85 7.95
N ARG A 43 1.45 2.62 6.89
CA ARG A 43 2.63 3.48 6.77
C ARG A 43 2.65 4.58 7.83
N GLU A 44 1.53 5.24 8.10
CA GLU A 44 1.42 6.26 9.15
C GLU A 44 1.72 5.69 10.54
N ARG A 45 1.45 4.39 10.75
CA ARG A 45 1.79 3.66 11.97
C ARG A 45 3.19 3.05 11.97
N GLY A 46 3.96 3.17 10.89
CA GLY A 46 5.30 2.57 10.77
C GLY A 46 5.32 1.05 10.65
N MET A 47 4.19 0.43 10.27
CA MET A 47 4.07 -1.02 10.08
C MET A 47 4.58 -1.44 8.70
N LEU A 48 5.26 -2.59 8.63
CA LEU A 48 5.59 -3.22 7.35
C LEU A 48 4.38 -4.03 6.86
N VAL A 49 4.03 -3.92 5.58
CA VAL A 49 2.91 -4.68 4.99
C VAL A 49 3.43 -5.61 3.89
N ILE A 50 3.04 -6.88 3.96
CA ILE A 50 3.31 -7.87 2.92
C ILE A 50 1.99 -8.33 2.30
N CYS A 51 1.84 -8.06 1.01
CA CYS A 51 0.66 -8.45 0.23
C CYS A 51 0.95 -9.73 -0.54
N VAL A 52 0.51 -10.88 -0.02
CA VAL A 52 0.78 -12.21 -0.61
C VAL A 52 -0.22 -12.62 -1.69
N GLY A 53 -1.28 -11.84 -1.89
CA GLY A 53 -2.35 -12.14 -2.84
C GLY A 53 -3.48 -12.98 -2.24
N HIS A 54 -4.72 -12.74 -2.68
CA HIS A 54 -5.91 -13.39 -2.13
C HIS A 54 -5.81 -14.92 -2.19
N ARG A 55 -5.44 -15.46 -3.36
CA ARG A 55 -5.36 -16.91 -3.58
C ARG A 55 -4.38 -17.57 -2.60
N VAL A 56 -3.16 -17.06 -2.48
CA VAL A 56 -2.14 -17.66 -1.60
C VAL A 56 -2.62 -17.68 -0.14
N CYS A 57 -3.21 -16.58 0.34
CA CYS A 57 -3.80 -16.51 1.67
C CYS A 57 -4.93 -17.53 1.88
N GLU A 58 -5.80 -17.69 0.89
CA GLU A 58 -6.96 -18.58 0.99
C GLU A 58 -6.56 -20.06 0.86
N SER A 59 -5.65 -20.40 -0.06
CA SER A 59 -5.14 -21.76 -0.24
C SER A 59 -4.48 -22.30 1.03
N TRP A 60 -3.79 -21.46 1.80
CA TRP A 60 -3.19 -21.89 3.06
C TRP A 60 -4.25 -22.28 4.10
N GLY A 61 -5.30 -21.46 4.25
CA GLY A 61 -6.42 -21.74 5.16
C GLY A 61 -7.19 -23.01 4.77
N ILE A 62 -7.46 -23.20 3.48
CA ILE A 62 -8.10 -24.41 2.97
C ILE A 62 -7.22 -25.64 3.20
N GLY A 63 -5.91 -25.54 2.93
CA GLY A 63 -4.96 -26.62 3.18
C GLY A 63 -4.90 -27.02 4.65
N TYR A 64 -4.85 -26.04 5.55
CA TYR A 64 -4.89 -26.27 7.01
C TYR A 64 -6.18 -26.98 7.43
N LEU A 65 -7.35 -26.49 7.00
CA LEU A 65 -8.64 -27.10 7.32
C LEU A 65 -8.75 -28.53 6.80
N ALA A 66 -8.27 -28.78 5.57
CA ALA A 66 -8.23 -30.12 5.01
C ALA A 66 -7.34 -31.07 5.83
N GLY A 67 -6.19 -30.60 6.31
CA GLY A 67 -5.33 -31.34 7.24
C GLY A 67 -6.06 -31.69 8.54
N ARG A 68 -6.68 -30.69 9.18
CA ARG A 68 -7.44 -30.89 10.43
C ARG A 68 -8.63 -31.83 10.25
N ALA A 69 -9.30 -31.79 9.10
CA ALA A 69 -10.40 -32.71 8.80
C ALA A 69 -9.91 -34.16 8.66
N ARG A 70 -8.79 -34.38 7.96
CA ARG A 70 -8.18 -35.73 7.84
C ARG A 70 -7.74 -36.28 9.19
N GLU A 71 -7.18 -35.43 10.06
CA GLU A 71 -6.76 -35.82 11.40
C GLU A 71 -7.94 -36.17 12.31
N ALA A 72 -9.01 -35.37 12.28
CA ALA A 72 -10.18 -35.58 13.11
C ALA A 72 -11.02 -36.79 12.67
N TRP A 73 -11.03 -37.11 11.37
CA TRP A 73 -11.78 -38.22 10.80
C TRP A 73 -10.92 -39.03 9.83
N PRO A 74 -10.15 -40.03 10.32
CA PRO A 74 -9.22 -40.81 9.50
C PRO A 74 -9.86 -41.59 8.33
N GLY A 75 -11.17 -41.85 8.39
CA GLY A 75 -11.92 -42.50 7.32
C GLY A 75 -12.56 -41.54 6.30
N LEU A 76 -12.40 -40.23 6.49
CA LEU A 76 -12.94 -39.21 5.58
C LEU A 76 -11.94 -38.95 4.45
N GLU A 77 -12.36 -39.18 3.22
CA GLU A 77 -11.60 -38.74 2.05
C GLU A 77 -11.75 -37.23 1.90
N VAL A 78 -10.61 -36.52 1.87
CA VAL A 78 -10.57 -35.07 1.70
C VAL A 78 -9.71 -34.74 0.48
N VAL A 79 -10.34 -34.14 -0.54
CA VAL A 79 -9.69 -33.68 -1.77
C VAL A 79 -9.69 -32.15 -1.79
N VAL A 80 -8.51 -31.55 -1.97
CA VAL A 80 -8.37 -30.11 -2.18
C VAL A 80 -8.22 -29.90 -3.68
N VAL A 81 -9.13 -29.14 -4.27
CA VAL A 81 -9.09 -28.75 -5.68
C VAL A 81 -8.69 -27.29 -5.73
N ASP A 82 -7.61 -26.98 -6.46
CA ASP A 82 -7.16 -25.62 -6.67
C ASP A 82 -7.27 -25.31 -8.17
N GLU A 83 -8.13 -24.36 -8.54
CA GLU A 83 -8.26 -23.89 -9.91
C GLU A 83 -7.22 -22.79 -10.14
N GLU A 84 -6.36 -22.93 -11.15
CA GLU A 84 -5.45 -21.85 -11.52
C GLU A 84 -6.24 -20.71 -12.18
N GLU A 85 -6.40 -19.59 -11.48
CA GLU A 85 -6.90 -18.36 -12.08
C GLU A 85 -5.81 -17.75 -12.99
N GLU A 86 -6.03 -17.79 -14.31
CA GLU A 86 -5.09 -17.22 -15.28
C GLU A 86 -5.01 -15.70 -15.06
N ILE A 87 -3.83 -15.17 -14.71
CA ILE A 87 -3.61 -13.74 -14.48
C ILE A 87 -3.68 -13.01 -15.83
N VAL A 88 -4.88 -12.65 -16.28
CA VAL A 88 -5.03 -11.90 -17.53
C VAL A 88 -4.55 -10.46 -17.30
N PRO A 89 -3.45 -9.99 -17.94
CA PRO A 89 -2.99 -8.63 -17.76
C PRO A 89 -4.05 -7.66 -18.33
N LYS A 90 -4.65 -6.84 -17.45
CA LYS A 90 -5.58 -5.78 -17.86
C LYS A 90 -4.85 -4.80 -18.77
N LYS A 91 -5.22 -4.75 -20.05
CA LYS A 91 -4.71 -3.75 -21.00
C LYS A 91 -4.98 -2.34 -20.45
N LYS A 92 -3.92 -1.53 -20.32
CA LYS A 92 -4.03 -0.10 -20.01
C LYS A 92 -4.98 0.54 -21.02
N LYS A 93 -6.10 1.07 -20.53
CA LYS A 93 -7.03 1.87 -21.32
C LYS A 93 -6.27 3.11 -21.79
N LYS A 94 -5.98 3.20 -23.09
CA LYS A 94 -5.41 4.42 -23.70
C LYS A 94 -6.33 5.58 -23.37
N GLU A 95 -5.81 6.58 -22.67
CA GLU A 95 -6.44 7.90 -22.58
C GLU A 95 -6.67 8.40 -24.02
N LYS A 96 -7.94 8.61 -24.38
CA LYS A 96 -8.26 9.36 -25.59
C LYS A 96 -7.87 10.81 -25.32
N GLY A 97 -6.77 11.24 -25.91
CA GLY A 97 -6.41 12.65 -26.01
C GLY A 97 -7.61 13.43 -26.55
N ASN A 98 -8.11 14.37 -25.75
CA ASN A 98 -9.16 15.28 -26.17
C ASN A 98 -8.54 16.26 -27.16
N GLY A 99 -9.00 16.18 -28.40
CA GLY A 99 -8.52 16.98 -29.51
C GLY A 99 -8.71 18.47 -29.29
N GLY A 100 -7.69 19.23 -29.68
CA GLY A 100 -7.77 20.68 -29.74
C GLY A 100 -8.92 21.15 -30.63
N LYS A 101 -9.67 22.14 -30.12
CA LYS A 101 -10.47 23.05 -30.94
C LYS A 101 -9.82 24.42 -30.89
N LYS A 102 -9.26 24.81 -32.04
CA LYS A 102 -8.95 26.20 -32.42
C LYS A 102 -10.28 26.96 -32.47
N GLY A 103 -10.36 28.10 -31.80
CA GLY A 103 -11.46 29.06 -31.88
C GLY A 103 -10.96 30.42 -31.44
N ASP A 104 -10.76 31.28 -32.42
CA ASP A 104 -10.32 32.68 -32.40
C ASP A 104 -11.36 33.58 -31.70
N GLU A 105 -10.94 34.39 -30.72
CA GLU A 105 -11.62 35.66 -30.45
C GLU A 105 -10.68 36.69 -29.78
N ARG A 106 -10.31 37.69 -30.56
CA ARG A 106 -9.67 38.94 -30.11
C ARG A 106 -10.63 39.75 -29.24
N ARG A 107 -10.17 40.23 -28.08
CA ARG A 107 -10.34 41.61 -27.58
C ARG A 107 -9.78 41.79 -26.16
N GLY A 108 -9.06 42.89 -25.93
CA GLY A 108 -9.09 43.58 -24.63
C GLY A 108 -7.80 43.66 -23.82
N VAL A 109 -6.93 44.62 -24.19
CA VAL A 109 -6.13 45.55 -23.37
C VAL A 109 -6.19 45.38 -21.83
N GLY A 110 -5.03 45.35 -21.18
CA GLY A 110 -4.94 45.54 -19.72
C GLY A 110 -3.55 45.27 -19.13
N GLU A 111 -2.67 46.25 -19.23
CA GLU A 111 -1.36 46.34 -18.59
C GLU A 111 -1.47 46.38 -17.05
N ALA A 112 -0.74 45.52 -16.33
CA ALA A 112 -0.36 45.77 -14.93
C ALA A 112 0.85 44.91 -14.50
N ARG A 113 1.98 45.59 -14.33
CA ARG A 113 3.20 45.11 -13.68
C ARG A 113 2.94 44.86 -12.19
N ARG A 114 3.58 43.84 -11.60
CA ARG A 114 4.35 43.93 -10.33
C ARG A 114 4.83 42.56 -9.82
N GLY A 115 6.13 42.48 -9.55
CA GLY A 115 6.67 41.84 -8.34
C GLY A 115 7.08 40.37 -8.46
N GLU A 116 8.20 40.11 -9.13
CA GLU A 116 9.00 38.92 -8.81
C GLU A 116 9.62 39.12 -7.42
N THR A 117 9.17 38.33 -6.45
CA THR A 117 9.77 38.20 -5.13
C THR A 117 10.99 37.28 -5.22
N GLU A 118 12.09 37.78 -4.65
CA GLU A 118 13.40 37.17 -4.46
C GLU A 118 13.33 35.68 -4.05
N ARG A 119 14.02 34.81 -4.80
CA ARG A 119 14.53 33.55 -4.26
C ARG A 119 15.92 33.82 -3.74
N LEU A 120 16.08 33.68 -2.42
CA LEU A 120 17.38 33.47 -1.80
C LEU A 120 18.07 32.28 -2.47
N GLN A 121 19.27 32.52 -2.98
CA GLN A 121 20.31 31.51 -3.14
C GLN A 121 21.09 31.51 -1.83
N ASP A 122 20.96 30.45 -1.03
CA ASP A 122 21.97 30.10 -0.04
C ASP A 122 22.70 28.88 -0.60
N ASP A 123 23.82 29.17 -1.27
CA ASP A 123 24.82 28.19 -1.68
C ASP A 123 26.02 28.29 -0.71
N VAL A 124 26.27 27.17 -0.03
CA VAL A 124 27.60 26.54 0.19
C VAL A 124 28.42 26.91 1.45
N ASP A 125 28.81 25.80 2.11
CA ASP A 125 29.96 25.45 2.98
C ASP A 125 30.33 26.30 4.20
N ASP A 126 30.49 25.63 5.35
CA ASP A 126 31.78 25.03 5.75
C ASP A 126 31.66 24.44 7.18
N GLY A 127 32.35 23.32 7.46
CA GLY A 127 32.73 22.99 8.84
C GLY A 127 32.26 21.65 9.41
N GLU A 128 32.86 20.57 8.93
CA GLU A 128 33.74 19.69 9.69
C GLU A 128 33.37 19.20 11.13
N GLU A 129 33.45 17.86 11.26
CA GLU A 129 34.07 17.09 12.35
C GLU A 129 33.19 16.10 13.15
N GLY A 130 33.52 14.82 12.96
CA GLY A 130 33.92 13.97 14.08
C GLY A 130 32.80 13.23 14.82
N GLY A 131 32.79 11.89 14.71
CA GLY A 131 32.04 11.08 15.68
C GLY A 131 31.81 9.63 15.31
N VAL A 132 32.88 8.86 15.14
CA VAL A 132 32.83 7.39 15.17
C VAL A 132 32.76 6.97 16.65
N ALA A 133 31.77 6.19 17.05
CA ALA A 133 31.87 5.30 18.22
C ALA A 133 30.75 4.25 18.21
N LEU A 134 31.17 3.02 17.90
CA LEU A 134 30.75 1.70 18.42
C LEU A 134 29.26 1.39 18.60
#